data_AF-A0AA40AFH8-F1
#
_entry.id   AF-A0AA40AFH8-F1
#
_cell.length_a   1.000
_cell.length_b   1.000
_cell.length_c   1.000
_cell.angle_alpha   90.00
_cell.angle_beta   90.00
_cell.angle_gamma   90.00
#
_symmetry.space_group_name_H-M   'P 1'
#
loop_
_entity.id
_entity.type
_entity.pdbx_description
1 polymer ?
#
loop_
_entity_poly.entity_id
_entity_poly.type
_entity_poly.pdbx_seq_one_letter_code
_entity_poly.pdbx_strand_id
1 'polypeptide(L)'
;VVLRRMVVDWDFQREYCRYVLYDLPTHLRVALITYLGVWGDGVTIQDLGMVLTPPPPEENGEGEDGEVQVAVASPGGPVNLDFHHLDLTGSLGHSLKLRELSSFLFPSGLEATDLQDSWDAPEEESATNVPRPLLPNLTHLSLGISPDYVHTISWRHLLSFASHHPKLTHLSLAFWPEPTLTPNVKLASFVTAQGLSVQYGGTGPYSHSLDSDWAEAIVVLRRLSKSLYGLEYLDLTGCGEWISALWSHADHDAVDWVGDWGKLSTLLLFPGYQLGGDADVAEVARYCETVQNAERVERHIRAKRAGRGRFITVETARRE
;
A
#
# COMPACT_ATOMS: atom_id res chain seq x y z
N VAL A 1 -0.10 0.01 26.97
CA VAL A 1 -1.36 0.15 27.74
C VAL A 1 -2.06 1.47 27.44
N VAL A 2 -1.40 2.63 27.60
CA VAL A 2 -2.00 3.95 27.36
C VAL A 2 -2.52 4.13 25.92
N LEU A 3 -1.70 3.89 24.89
CA LEU A 3 -2.14 4.03 23.48
C LEU A 3 -3.33 3.14 23.11
N ARG A 4 -3.39 1.90 23.64
CA ARG A 4 -4.56 1.03 23.44
C ARG A 4 -5.82 1.66 24.01
N ARG A 5 -5.73 2.27 25.19
CA ARG A 5 -6.88 2.94 25.80
C ARG A 5 -7.31 4.17 25.01
N MET A 6 -6.36 4.96 24.51
CA MET A 6 -6.66 6.08 23.61
C MET A 6 -7.38 5.64 22.34
N VAL A 7 -7.01 4.49 21.76
CA VAL A 7 -7.68 3.92 20.59
C VAL A 7 -9.08 3.39 20.90
N VAL A 8 -9.29 2.78 22.07
CA VAL A 8 -10.64 2.35 22.49
C VAL A 8 -11.58 3.54 22.64
N ASP A 9 -11.08 4.65 23.18
CA ASP A 9 -11.85 5.90 23.35
C ASP A 9 -11.54 6.89 22.21
N TRP A 10 -11.29 6.42 20.97
CA TRP A 10 -10.76 7.26 19.89
C TRP A 10 -11.71 8.40 19.50
N ASP A 11 -13.02 8.16 19.46
CA ASP A 11 -13.99 9.23 19.15
C ASP A 11 -13.89 10.40 20.14
N PHE A 12 -13.64 10.12 21.42
CA PHE A 12 -13.36 11.16 22.40
C PHE A 12 -12.05 11.90 22.08
N GLN A 13 -11.00 11.18 21.65
CA GLN A 13 -9.73 11.82 21.26
C GLN A 13 -9.91 12.73 20.03
N ARG A 14 -10.72 12.31 19.05
CA ARG A 14 -11.04 13.10 17.85
C ARG A 14 -11.72 14.41 18.20
N GLU A 15 -12.62 14.39 19.18
CA GLU A 15 -13.41 15.58 19.53
C GLU A 15 -12.62 16.53 20.45
N TYR A 16 -12.03 16.00 21.52
CA TYR A 16 -11.45 16.82 22.59
C TYR A 16 -9.94 17.02 22.48
N CYS A 17 -9.22 16.14 21.77
CA CYS A 17 -7.76 16.18 21.68
C CYS A 17 -7.23 16.55 20.29
N ARG A 18 -8.09 16.87 19.31
CA ARG A 18 -7.69 17.17 17.92
C ARG A 18 -6.55 18.17 17.77
N TYR A 19 -6.48 19.16 18.66
CA TYR A 19 -5.45 20.21 18.63
C TYR A 19 -4.11 19.76 19.19
N VAL A 20 -4.08 18.69 19.99
CA VAL A 20 -2.87 18.21 20.69
C VAL A 20 -2.27 16.98 20.00
N LEU A 21 -3.04 16.28 19.16
CA LEU A 21 -2.59 15.07 18.47
C LEU A 21 -1.39 15.32 17.54
N TYR A 22 -1.35 16.48 16.88
CA TYR A 22 -0.23 16.88 16.03
C TYR A 22 1.07 17.14 16.83
N ASP A 23 0.94 17.70 18.03
CA ASP A 23 2.07 18.07 18.89
C ASP A 23 2.72 16.88 19.61
N LEU A 24 2.14 15.69 19.49
CA LEU A 24 2.73 14.48 20.03
C LEU A 24 4.11 14.22 19.41
N PRO A 25 5.08 13.75 20.21
CA PRO A 25 6.35 13.26 19.70
C PRO A 25 6.15 12.29 18.53
N THR A 26 6.96 12.41 17.47
CA THR A 26 6.82 11.64 16.23
C THR A 26 6.69 10.14 16.47
N HIS A 27 7.45 9.56 17.39
CA HIS A 27 7.36 8.13 17.72
C HIS A 27 5.99 7.72 18.32
N LEU A 28 5.34 8.61 19.08
CA LEU A 28 3.99 8.38 19.59
C LEU A 28 2.95 8.54 18.49
N ARG A 29 3.12 9.49 17.57
CA ARG A 29 2.25 9.65 16.39
C ARG A 29 2.28 8.42 15.49
N VAL A 30 3.48 7.93 15.16
CA VAL A 30 3.65 6.67 14.41
C VAL A 30 2.97 5.52 15.14
N ALA A 31 3.25 5.34 16.43
CA ALA A 31 2.66 4.25 17.21
C ALA A 31 1.13 4.37 17.30
N LEU A 32 0.58 5.58 17.44
CA LEU A 32 -0.86 5.80 17.49
C LEU A 32 -1.54 5.38 16.18
N ILE A 33 -0.99 5.75 15.02
CA ILE A 33 -1.50 5.33 13.71
C ILE A 33 -1.50 3.80 13.60
N THR A 34 -0.40 3.14 13.97
CA THR A 34 -0.33 1.66 14.00
C THR A 34 -1.38 1.05 14.92
N TYR A 35 -1.55 1.62 16.13
CA TYR A 35 -2.50 1.10 17.11
C TYR A 35 -3.95 1.26 16.65
N LEU A 36 -4.28 2.33 15.93
CA LEU A 36 -5.59 2.54 15.32
C LEU A 36 -5.89 1.49 14.25
N GLY A 37 -4.90 1.14 13.43
CA GLY A 37 -5.05 0.09 12.41
C GLY A 37 -5.24 -1.32 13.00
N VAL A 38 -4.53 -1.63 14.10
CA VAL A 38 -4.50 -2.98 14.68
C VAL A 38 -5.58 -3.23 15.74
N TRP A 39 -5.90 -2.22 16.57
CA TRP A 39 -6.85 -2.36 17.69
C TRP A 39 -8.09 -1.47 17.56
N GLY A 40 -8.08 -0.53 16.62
CA GLY A 40 -9.24 0.32 16.33
C GLY A 40 -10.03 -0.20 15.12
N ASP A 41 -10.93 0.64 14.63
CA ASP A 41 -11.74 0.38 13.43
C ASP A 41 -11.02 0.76 12.12
N GLY A 42 -9.69 0.87 12.19
CA GLY A 42 -8.85 1.41 11.12
C GLY A 42 -8.66 2.93 11.20
N VAL A 43 -7.71 3.42 10.42
CA VAL A 43 -7.34 4.84 10.31
C VAL A 43 -8.07 5.45 9.11
N THR A 44 -8.69 6.62 9.28
CA THR A 44 -9.28 7.40 8.18
C THR A 44 -8.34 8.53 7.72
N ILE A 45 -8.64 9.19 6.59
CA ILE A 45 -7.91 10.40 6.16
C ILE A 45 -8.02 11.52 7.19
N GLN A 46 -9.18 11.66 7.84
CA GLN A 46 -9.38 12.65 8.90
C GLN A 46 -8.45 12.37 10.09
N ASP A 47 -8.31 11.10 10.48
CA ASP A 47 -7.41 10.68 11.55
C ASP A 47 -5.95 11.00 11.21
N LEU A 48 -5.53 10.73 9.97
CA LEU A 48 -4.20 11.12 9.48
C LEU A 48 -4.02 12.64 9.47
N GLY A 49 -5.05 13.40 9.10
CA GLY A 49 -5.06 14.86 9.17
C GLY A 49 -4.74 15.36 10.58
N MET A 50 -5.47 14.87 11.58
CA MET A 50 -5.27 15.28 12.98
C MET A 50 -3.86 14.97 13.52
N VAL A 51 -3.21 13.94 13.01
CA VAL A 51 -1.88 13.50 13.48
C VAL A 51 -0.74 14.11 12.67
N LEU A 52 -0.93 14.34 11.37
CA LEU A 52 0.13 14.71 10.44
C LEU A 52 0.08 16.15 9.97
N THR A 53 -1.05 16.84 10.14
CA THR A 53 -1.19 18.25 9.79
C THR A 53 -1.44 19.10 11.03
N PRO A 54 -0.83 20.29 11.13
CA PRO A 54 -1.11 21.19 12.24
C PRO A 54 -2.60 21.58 12.23
N PRO A 55 -3.19 21.81 13.41
CA PRO A 55 -4.58 22.25 13.46
C PRO A 55 -4.74 23.59 12.73
N PRO A 56 -5.91 23.84 12.10
CA PRO A 56 -6.19 25.14 11.51
C PRO A 56 -6.13 26.21 12.60
N PRO A 57 -5.63 27.42 12.29
CA PRO A 57 -5.69 28.53 13.23
C PRO A 57 -7.14 28.76 13.66
N GLU A 58 -7.36 29.01 14.95
CA GLU A 58 -8.68 29.36 15.44
C GLU A 58 -9.16 30.60 14.68
N GLU A 59 -10.20 30.44 13.84
CA GLU A 59 -10.91 31.57 13.27
C GLU A 59 -11.48 32.36 14.45
N ASN A 60 -10.83 33.49 14.77
CA ASN A 60 -11.43 34.51 15.60
C ASN A 60 -12.76 34.84 14.94
N GLY A 61 -13.86 34.42 15.58
CA GLY A 61 -15.18 34.44 14.99
C GLY A 61 -15.53 35.82 14.44
N GLU A 62 -15.91 35.85 13.16
CA GLU A 62 -16.87 36.74 12.51
C GLU A 62 -16.69 36.61 10.99
N GLY A 63 -17.50 35.74 10.38
CA GLY A 63 -17.50 35.53 8.93
C GLY A 63 -18.45 34.40 8.54
N GLU A 64 -19.73 34.73 8.43
CA GLU A 64 -20.73 33.89 7.77
C GLU A 64 -20.31 33.64 6.32
N ASP A 65 -19.91 32.41 6.00
CA ASP A 65 -20.54 31.58 4.95
C ASP A 65 -19.80 30.24 4.83
N GLY A 66 -20.57 29.16 4.90
CA GLY A 66 -20.07 27.81 5.03
C GLY A 66 -19.52 27.23 3.73
N GLU A 67 -18.23 26.95 3.73
CA GLU A 67 -17.68 25.72 3.14
C GLU A 67 -16.64 25.17 4.11
N VAL A 68 -16.85 23.96 4.62
CA VAL A 68 -15.84 23.22 5.39
C VAL A 68 -14.74 22.82 4.41
N GLN A 69 -13.86 23.76 4.09
CA GLN A 69 -12.63 23.47 3.38
C GLN A 69 -11.78 22.64 4.35
N VAL A 70 -11.69 21.33 4.09
CA VAL A 70 -10.62 20.50 4.63
C VAL A 70 -9.36 21.31 4.41
N ALA A 71 -8.70 21.74 5.49
CA ALA A 71 -7.50 22.56 5.41
C ALA A 71 -6.48 21.85 4.52
N VAL A 72 -6.49 22.19 3.23
CA VAL A 72 -5.51 21.73 2.27
C VAL A 72 -4.23 22.33 2.80
N ALA A 73 -3.32 21.47 3.26
CA ALA A 73 -2.05 21.87 3.82
C ALA A 73 -1.47 22.97 2.94
N SER A 74 -1.42 24.20 3.47
CA SER A 74 -0.90 25.33 2.70
C SER A 74 0.48 24.94 2.18
N PRO A 75 0.84 25.31 0.93
CA PRO A 75 2.16 25.05 0.37
C PRO A 75 3.21 25.81 1.19
N GLY A 76 3.68 25.20 2.27
CA GLY A 76 4.48 25.86 3.32
C GLY A 76 4.31 25.31 4.74
N GLY A 77 3.34 24.43 4.99
CA GLY A 77 3.14 23.81 6.30
C GLY A 77 4.33 22.95 6.77
N PRO A 78 4.48 22.74 8.10
CA PRO A 78 5.57 21.96 8.68
C PRO A 78 5.59 20.53 8.13
N VAL A 79 6.72 20.15 7.55
CA VAL A 79 6.93 18.85 6.91
C VAL A 79 7.31 17.83 7.97
N ASN A 80 6.70 16.64 7.94
CA ASN A 80 7.00 15.57 8.89
C ASN A 80 8.33 14.86 8.52
N LEU A 81 9.46 15.58 8.66
CA LEU A 81 10.78 15.11 8.25
C LEU A 81 11.26 13.87 9.01
N ASP A 82 10.86 13.74 10.27
CA ASP A 82 11.25 12.61 11.14
C ASP A 82 10.34 11.38 10.96
N PHE A 83 9.33 11.46 10.09
CA PHE A 83 8.45 10.33 9.78
C PHE A 83 9.10 9.41 8.73
N HIS A 84 9.65 8.31 9.22
CA HIS A 84 10.27 7.27 8.37
C HIS A 84 9.38 6.04 8.18
N HIS A 85 8.40 5.84 9.06
CA HIS A 85 7.56 4.64 9.11
C HIS A 85 6.08 5.02 9.10
N LEU A 86 5.30 4.35 8.26
CA LEU A 86 3.86 4.48 8.21
C LEU A 86 3.25 3.08 8.11
N ASP A 87 2.54 2.66 9.15
CA ASP A 87 1.85 1.37 9.18
C ASP A 87 0.34 1.61 9.12
N LEU A 88 -0.27 1.19 8.01
CA LEU A 88 -1.70 1.30 7.75
C LEU A 88 -2.35 -0.09 7.64
N THR A 89 -1.71 -1.10 8.23
CA THR A 89 -2.22 -2.47 8.25
C THR A 89 -3.63 -2.48 8.82
N GLY A 90 -4.55 -3.17 8.14
CA GLY A 90 -5.96 -3.28 8.54
C GLY A 90 -6.83 -2.06 8.22
N SER A 91 -6.23 -0.92 7.84
CA SER A 91 -6.99 0.29 7.47
C SER A 91 -7.31 0.35 5.97
N LEU A 92 -6.38 -0.12 5.14
CA LEU A 92 -6.52 -0.04 3.68
C LEU A 92 -7.65 -0.94 3.18
N GLY A 93 -8.56 -0.37 2.40
CA GLY A 93 -9.74 -1.05 1.85
C GLY A 93 -10.94 -1.09 2.81
N HIS A 94 -10.69 -0.87 4.10
CA HIS A 94 -11.73 -0.77 5.12
C HIS A 94 -12.13 0.69 5.37
N SER A 95 -11.30 1.42 6.13
CA SER A 95 -11.52 2.82 6.54
C SER A 95 -10.77 3.81 5.65
N LEU A 96 -9.86 3.32 4.80
CA LEU A 96 -8.94 4.13 4.00
C LEU A 96 -8.86 3.65 2.56
N LYS A 97 -8.96 4.56 1.59
CA LYS A 97 -8.71 4.26 0.17
C LYS A 97 -7.33 4.75 -0.26
N LEU A 98 -6.61 3.93 -1.02
CA LEU A 98 -5.26 4.25 -1.48
C LEU A 98 -5.18 5.54 -2.32
N ARG A 99 -6.23 5.82 -3.10
CA ARG A 99 -6.31 7.04 -3.91
C ARG A 99 -6.40 8.28 -3.03
N GLU A 100 -7.24 8.25 -2.00
CA GLU A 100 -7.41 9.36 -1.05
C GLU A 100 -6.11 9.57 -0.25
N LEU A 101 -5.45 8.48 0.17
CA LEU A 101 -4.15 8.55 0.81
C LEU A 101 -3.09 9.18 -0.10
N SER A 102 -3.07 8.81 -1.39
CA SER A 102 -2.14 9.40 -2.35
C SER A 102 -2.34 10.90 -2.47
N SER A 103 -3.59 11.36 -2.62
CA SER A 103 -3.90 12.79 -2.71
C SER A 103 -3.55 13.55 -1.42
N PHE A 104 -3.74 12.91 -0.25
CA PHE A 104 -3.41 13.51 1.04
C PHE A 104 -1.90 13.63 1.27
N LEU A 105 -1.11 12.60 0.93
CA LEU A 105 0.34 12.61 1.11
C LEU A 105 1.06 13.45 0.04
N PHE A 106 0.45 13.60 -1.14
CA PHE A 106 0.97 14.33 -2.29
C PHE A 106 -0.07 15.34 -2.79
N PRO A 107 -0.40 16.37 -1.99
CA PRO A 107 -1.37 17.37 -2.40
C PRO A 107 -0.82 18.12 -3.60
N SER A 108 -1.50 18.03 -4.75
CA SER A 108 -1.17 18.84 -5.91
C SER A 108 -1.31 20.31 -5.51
N GLY A 109 -0.23 21.08 -5.63
CA GLY A 109 -0.30 22.54 -5.51
C GLY A 109 -1.40 23.01 -6.45
N LEU A 110 -2.31 23.84 -5.91
CA LEU A 110 -3.52 24.35 -6.55
C LEU A 110 -3.37 24.42 -8.07
N GLU A 111 -4.36 23.86 -8.79
CA GLU A 111 -4.56 24.20 -10.20
C GLU A 111 -4.42 25.72 -10.34
N ALA A 112 -3.63 26.15 -11.32
CA ALA A 112 -3.59 27.54 -11.73
C ALA A 112 -4.99 27.91 -12.25
N THR A 113 -5.91 28.21 -11.35
CA THR A 113 -7.16 28.88 -11.68
C THR A 113 -6.79 30.28 -12.15
N ASP A 114 -6.80 30.46 -13.47
CA ASP A 114 -7.14 31.70 -14.19
C ASP A 114 -6.89 33.01 -13.43
N LEU A 115 -5.63 33.30 -13.11
CA LEU A 115 -5.20 34.64 -12.72
C LEU A 115 -4.31 35.22 -13.83
N GLN A 116 -5.04 35.65 -14.86
CA GLN A 116 -4.88 36.94 -15.53
C GLN A 116 -3.53 37.22 -16.21
N ASP A 117 -3.56 37.20 -17.55
CA ASP A 117 -2.65 37.92 -18.42
C ASP A 117 -2.43 39.36 -17.91
N SER A 118 -1.40 39.58 -17.10
CA SER A 118 -0.91 40.90 -16.72
C SER A 118 0.60 40.92 -16.91
N TRP A 119 1.02 41.05 -18.17
CA TRP A 119 2.38 41.34 -18.57
C TRP A 119 2.77 42.77 -18.12
N ASP A 120 3.26 42.93 -16.89
CA ASP A 120 4.24 43.96 -16.47
C ASP A 120 4.41 43.99 -14.94
N ALA A 121 5.03 42.96 -14.36
CA ALA A 121 5.59 43.04 -13.01
C ALA A 121 7.01 42.45 -13.02
N PRO A 122 8.00 43.09 -12.36
CA PRO A 122 9.38 42.64 -12.37
C PRO A 122 9.48 41.26 -11.72
N GLU A 123 10.37 40.44 -12.30
CA GLU A 123 10.67 39.06 -11.94
C GLU A 123 11.20 38.94 -10.50
N GLU A 124 10.32 38.98 -9.51
CA GLU A 124 10.62 38.54 -8.14
C GLU A 124 9.99 37.17 -7.91
N GLU A 125 10.84 36.14 -8.02
CA GLU A 125 10.70 34.82 -7.41
C GLU A 125 9.32 34.17 -7.46
N SER A 126 8.84 33.84 -8.67
CA SER A 126 7.84 32.79 -8.84
C SER A 126 8.46 31.43 -8.48
N ALA A 127 8.52 31.14 -7.19
CA ALA A 127 8.84 29.83 -6.66
C ALA A 127 7.95 28.81 -7.37
N THR A 128 8.58 27.94 -8.15
CA THR A 128 7.92 26.80 -8.78
C THR A 128 7.19 26.03 -7.69
N ASN A 129 5.85 26.05 -7.72
CA ASN A 129 4.97 25.36 -6.78
C ASN A 129 5.08 23.84 -7.00
N VAL A 130 6.24 23.26 -6.64
CA VAL A 130 6.42 21.81 -6.61
C VAL A 130 5.64 21.30 -5.39
N PRO A 131 4.63 20.42 -5.59
CA PRO A 131 3.94 19.74 -4.50
C PRO A 131 4.94 19.15 -3.51
N ARG A 132 4.95 19.62 -2.26
CA ARG A 132 5.82 19.06 -1.23
C ARG A 132 5.09 17.87 -0.59
N PRO A 133 5.69 16.68 -0.59
CA PRO A 133 5.08 15.52 0.05
C PRO A 133 5.03 15.72 1.57
N LEU A 134 3.95 15.26 2.20
CA LEU A 134 3.76 15.38 3.64
C LEU A 134 4.79 14.57 4.44
N LEU A 135 5.27 13.47 3.85
CA LEU A 135 6.23 12.52 4.44
C LEU A 135 7.42 12.28 3.47
N PRO A 136 8.33 13.25 3.27
CA PRO A 136 9.40 13.17 2.25
C PRO A 136 10.47 12.12 2.55
N ASN A 137 10.58 11.69 3.81
CA ASN A 137 11.61 10.76 4.29
C ASN A 137 11.02 9.37 4.63
N LEU A 138 9.81 9.09 4.16
CA LEU A 138 9.18 7.79 4.35
C LEU A 138 10.02 6.70 3.66
N THR A 139 10.43 5.70 4.45
CA THR A 139 11.24 4.56 3.99
C THR A 139 10.57 3.22 4.24
N HIS A 140 9.66 3.16 5.22
CA HIS A 140 8.92 1.95 5.59
C HIS A 140 7.42 2.20 5.47
N LEU A 141 6.74 1.36 4.72
CA LEU A 141 5.31 1.43 4.51
C LEU A 141 4.67 0.05 4.67
N SER A 142 3.67 -0.07 5.54
CA SER A 142 2.85 -1.27 5.62
C SER A 142 1.44 -0.98 5.09
N LEU A 143 1.03 -1.73 4.09
CA LEU A 143 -0.30 -1.69 3.46
C LEU A 143 -1.01 -3.03 3.61
N GLY A 144 -0.72 -3.80 4.66
CA GLY A 144 -1.37 -5.08 4.89
C GLY A 144 -2.89 -4.94 5.00
N ILE A 145 -3.64 -5.87 4.43
CA ILE A 145 -5.10 -5.79 4.38
C ILE A 145 -5.73 -6.86 5.26
N SER A 146 -6.95 -6.58 5.75
CA SER A 146 -7.77 -7.65 6.32
C SER A 146 -8.40 -8.46 5.16
N PRO A 147 -8.45 -9.80 5.25
CA PRO A 147 -9.06 -10.66 4.25
C PRO A 147 -10.49 -10.27 3.84
N ASP A 148 -11.25 -9.64 4.74
CA ASP A 148 -12.64 -9.23 4.49
C ASP A 148 -12.76 -8.12 3.42
N TYR A 149 -11.70 -7.34 3.19
CA TYR A 149 -11.72 -6.16 2.31
C TYR A 149 -10.88 -6.32 1.05
N VAL A 150 -10.44 -7.54 0.72
CA VAL A 150 -9.57 -7.84 -0.43
C VAL A 150 -10.11 -7.30 -1.77
N HIS A 151 -11.44 -7.25 -1.93
CA HIS A 151 -12.11 -6.80 -3.16
C HIS A 151 -12.11 -5.28 -3.37
N THR A 152 -11.72 -4.51 -2.36
CA THR A 152 -11.78 -3.03 -2.38
C THR A 152 -10.49 -2.37 -2.87
N ILE A 153 -9.42 -3.14 -2.96
CA ILE A 153 -8.09 -2.62 -3.30
C ILE A 153 -7.77 -2.74 -4.78
N SER A 154 -6.81 -1.93 -5.24
CA SER A 154 -6.47 -1.81 -6.65
C SER A 154 -4.96 -1.74 -6.84
N TRP A 155 -4.41 -2.73 -7.54
CA TRP A 155 -3.01 -2.74 -7.97
C TRP A 155 -2.67 -1.55 -8.86
N ARG A 156 -3.64 -1.04 -9.65
CA ARG A 156 -3.46 0.19 -10.44
C ARG A 156 -3.18 1.40 -9.54
N HIS A 157 -3.93 1.54 -8.45
CA HIS A 157 -3.68 2.60 -7.47
C HIS A 157 -2.36 2.38 -6.72
N LEU A 158 -2.00 1.13 -6.40
CA LEU A 158 -0.70 0.83 -5.79
C LEU A 158 0.47 1.24 -6.67
N LEU A 159 0.43 0.90 -7.95
CA LEU A 159 1.48 1.28 -8.90
C LEU A 159 1.60 2.81 -9.04
N SER A 160 0.47 3.51 -9.09
CA SER A 160 0.46 4.98 -9.09
C SER A 160 0.96 5.57 -7.78
N PHE A 161 0.68 4.94 -6.65
CA PHE A 161 1.16 5.38 -5.35
C PHE A 161 2.68 5.17 -5.23
N ALA A 162 3.15 3.99 -5.62
CA ALA A 162 4.56 3.58 -5.58
C ALA A 162 5.47 4.50 -6.40
N SER A 163 5.00 5.05 -7.53
CA SER A 163 5.80 5.98 -8.34
C SER A 163 6.17 7.28 -7.61
N HIS A 164 5.43 7.65 -6.56
CA HIS A 164 5.74 8.82 -5.72
C HIS A 164 6.74 8.50 -4.60
N HIS A 165 7.11 7.23 -4.41
CA HIS A 165 7.91 6.77 -3.27
C HIS A 165 9.13 5.91 -3.68
N PRO A 166 10.02 6.40 -4.56
CA PRO A 166 11.19 5.64 -4.99
C PRO A 166 12.22 5.37 -3.88
N LYS A 167 12.09 6.06 -2.73
CA LYS A 167 12.97 5.90 -1.56
C LYS A 167 12.52 4.81 -0.58
N LEU A 168 11.39 4.15 -0.82
CA LEU A 168 10.95 3.06 0.04
C LEU A 168 11.97 1.93 0.02
N THR A 169 12.32 1.47 1.22
CA THR A 169 13.20 0.33 1.46
C THR A 169 12.42 -0.86 2.01
N HIS A 170 11.30 -0.62 2.70
CA HIS A 170 10.46 -1.65 3.27
C HIS A 170 9.01 -1.45 2.85
N LEU A 171 8.41 -2.51 2.32
CA LEU A 171 7.00 -2.56 1.94
C LEU A 171 6.38 -3.85 2.47
N SER A 172 5.24 -3.74 3.16
CA SER A 172 4.37 -4.89 3.41
C SER A 172 3.10 -4.78 2.57
N LEU A 173 2.83 -5.85 1.82
CA LEU A 173 1.60 -6.11 1.08
C LEU A 173 0.94 -7.40 1.62
N ALA A 174 1.00 -7.61 2.94
CA ALA A 174 0.40 -8.79 3.54
C ALA A 174 -1.09 -8.90 3.18
N PHE A 175 -1.51 -10.12 2.82
CA PHE A 175 -2.85 -10.53 2.42
C PHE A 175 -3.37 -9.90 1.13
N TRP A 176 -2.53 -9.26 0.32
CA TRP A 176 -2.95 -8.71 -0.97
C TRP A 176 -3.44 -9.82 -1.93
N PRO A 177 -4.50 -9.56 -2.74
CA PRO A 177 -4.99 -10.46 -3.76
C PRO A 177 -4.00 -10.58 -4.90
N GLU A 178 -4.29 -11.52 -5.79
CA GLU A 178 -3.56 -11.70 -7.04
C GLU A 178 -3.34 -10.35 -7.78
N PRO A 179 -2.10 -10.07 -8.22
CA PRO A 179 -1.79 -8.90 -9.03
C PRO A 179 -2.55 -8.89 -10.36
N THR A 180 -3.50 -7.96 -10.50
CA THR A 180 -4.29 -7.78 -11.72
C THR A 180 -4.63 -6.31 -11.95
N LEU A 181 -4.64 -5.86 -13.21
CA LEU A 181 -5.12 -4.54 -13.63
C LEU A 181 -6.60 -4.58 -14.06
N THR A 182 -7.19 -5.77 -14.14
CA THR A 182 -8.52 -6.05 -14.68
C THR A 182 -9.38 -6.92 -13.73
N PRO A 183 -9.56 -6.52 -12.46
CA PRO A 183 -10.22 -7.36 -11.45
C PRO A 183 -11.64 -7.79 -11.81
N ASN A 184 -12.39 -6.94 -12.53
CA ASN A 184 -13.78 -7.20 -12.92
C ASN A 184 -13.92 -8.10 -14.16
N VAL A 185 -12.87 -8.28 -14.95
CA VAL A 185 -12.91 -9.10 -16.17
C VAL A 185 -13.07 -10.58 -15.80
N LYS A 186 -12.47 -11.02 -14.70
CA LYS A 186 -12.55 -12.40 -14.18
C LYS A 186 -13.95 -12.86 -13.73
N LEU A 187 -14.88 -11.92 -13.54
CA LEU A 187 -16.27 -12.20 -13.13
C LEU A 187 -17.29 -11.86 -14.22
N ALA A 188 -16.84 -11.23 -15.31
CA ALA A 188 -17.73 -10.83 -16.39
C ALA A 188 -18.02 -12.03 -17.28
N SER A 189 -19.30 -12.28 -17.57
CA SER A 189 -19.73 -13.28 -18.55
C SER A 189 -20.74 -12.64 -19.50
N PHE A 190 -20.68 -13.03 -20.77
CA PHE A 190 -21.66 -12.63 -21.78
C PHE A 190 -22.31 -13.86 -22.39
N VAL A 191 -23.57 -13.74 -22.78
CA VAL A 191 -24.31 -14.83 -23.43
C VAL A 191 -24.16 -14.66 -24.94
N THR A 192 -23.67 -15.69 -25.63
CA THR A 192 -23.55 -15.69 -27.10
C THR A 192 -24.93 -15.72 -27.76
N ALA A 193 -24.99 -15.40 -29.05
CA ALA A 193 -26.23 -15.48 -29.82
C ALA A 193 -26.84 -16.90 -29.89
N GLN A 194 -26.05 -17.95 -29.57
CA GLN A 194 -26.54 -19.33 -29.42
C GLN A 194 -26.99 -19.68 -27.98
N GLY A 195 -27.03 -18.72 -27.06
CA GLY A 195 -27.48 -18.92 -25.68
C GLY A 195 -26.42 -19.49 -24.73
N LEU A 196 -25.14 -19.54 -25.13
CA LEU A 196 -24.05 -20.04 -24.29
C LEU A 196 -23.45 -18.89 -23.47
N SER A 197 -23.39 -19.03 -22.15
CA SER A 197 -22.65 -18.08 -21.31
C SER A 197 -21.14 -18.32 -21.45
N VAL A 198 -20.42 -17.32 -21.92
CA VAL A 198 -18.96 -17.32 -22.11
C VAL A 198 -18.35 -16.22 -21.24
N GLN A 199 -17.33 -16.56 -20.44
CA GLN A 199 -16.62 -15.59 -19.61
C GLN A 199 -15.89 -14.56 -20.50
N TYR A 200 -16.08 -13.28 -20.21
CA TYR A 200 -15.51 -12.14 -20.91
C TYR A 200 -14.03 -12.05 -20.54
N GLY A 201 -13.16 -12.65 -21.36
CA GLY A 201 -11.72 -12.76 -21.08
C GLY A 201 -11.12 -14.12 -21.42
N GLY A 202 -11.95 -15.14 -21.68
CA GLY A 202 -11.50 -16.49 -22.07
C GLY A 202 -10.91 -17.32 -20.93
N THR A 203 -10.64 -16.71 -19.78
CA THR A 203 -10.11 -17.31 -18.56
C THR A 203 -11.12 -17.12 -17.43
N GLY A 204 -11.50 -18.20 -16.74
CA GLY A 204 -12.38 -18.12 -15.58
C GLY A 204 -11.64 -17.57 -14.35
N PRO A 205 -12.35 -17.29 -13.23
CA PRO A 205 -11.71 -16.83 -11.99
C PRO A 205 -10.69 -17.82 -11.41
N TYR A 206 -10.68 -19.07 -11.89
CA TYR A 206 -9.73 -20.13 -11.52
C TYR A 206 -8.76 -20.53 -12.65
N SER A 207 -8.77 -19.87 -13.82
CA SER A 207 -7.92 -20.28 -14.94
C SER A 207 -6.43 -20.22 -14.60
N HIS A 208 -5.98 -19.33 -13.72
CA HIS A 208 -4.57 -19.25 -13.35
C HIS A 208 -4.11 -20.42 -12.48
N SER A 209 -4.99 -20.93 -11.60
CA SER A 209 -4.73 -22.15 -10.82
C SER A 209 -4.75 -23.43 -11.65
N LEU A 210 -5.40 -23.42 -12.83
CA LEU A 210 -5.57 -24.58 -13.70
C LEU A 210 -4.62 -24.57 -14.92
N ASP A 211 -4.34 -23.39 -15.48
CA ASP A 211 -3.57 -23.19 -16.72
C ASP A 211 -2.19 -22.56 -16.48
N SER A 212 -1.84 -22.22 -15.22
CA SER A 212 -0.57 -21.57 -14.85
C SER A 212 -0.25 -20.29 -15.63
N ASP A 213 -1.27 -19.58 -16.13
CA ASP A 213 -1.09 -18.30 -16.79
C ASP A 213 -0.88 -17.19 -15.74
N TRP A 214 0.37 -16.74 -15.59
CA TRP A 214 0.73 -15.67 -14.67
C TRP A 214 1.07 -14.36 -15.39
N ALA A 215 0.77 -14.22 -16.69
CA ALA A 215 1.27 -13.12 -17.51
C ALA A 215 0.91 -11.73 -16.96
N GLU A 216 -0.36 -11.48 -16.62
CA GLU A 216 -0.80 -10.20 -16.06
C GLU A 216 -0.13 -9.92 -14.71
N ALA A 217 -0.08 -10.92 -13.83
CA ALA A 217 0.52 -10.78 -12.51
C ALA A 217 2.01 -10.44 -12.59
N ILE A 218 2.75 -11.11 -13.46
CA ILE A 218 4.16 -10.83 -13.71
C ILE A 218 4.34 -9.39 -14.23
N VAL A 219 3.48 -8.91 -15.13
CA VAL A 219 3.55 -7.52 -15.63
C VAL A 219 3.31 -6.51 -14.51
N VAL A 220 2.34 -6.74 -13.64
CA VAL A 220 2.07 -5.88 -12.48
C VAL A 220 3.28 -5.85 -11.53
N LEU A 221 3.81 -7.01 -11.18
CA LEU A 221 4.98 -7.12 -10.29
C LEU A 221 6.24 -6.50 -10.91
N ARG A 222 6.43 -6.60 -12.23
CA ARG A 222 7.55 -5.93 -12.92
C ARG A 222 7.41 -4.42 -12.89
N ARG A 223 6.19 -3.89 -13.05
CA ARG A 223 5.95 -2.45 -12.91
C ARG A 223 6.22 -1.99 -11.47
N LEU A 224 5.79 -2.76 -10.48
CA LEU A 224 6.04 -2.45 -9.08
C LEU A 224 7.53 -2.45 -8.76
N SER A 225 8.27 -3.46 -9.23
CA SER A 225 9.72 -3.55 -9.01
C SER A 225 10.49 -2.39 -9.62
N LYS A 226 10.12 -1.95 -10.83
CA LYS A 226 10.69 -0.74 -11.45
C LYS A 226 10.43 0.52 -10.62
N SER A 227 9.22 0.70 -10.11
CA SER A 227 8.89 1.85 -9.26
C SER A 227 9.61 1.82 -7.91
N LEU A 228 9.86 0.62 -7.38
CA LEU A 228 10.43 0.38 -6.06
C LEU A 228 11.77 -0.37 -6.16
N TYR A 229 12.67 0.09 -7.03
CA TYR A 229 13.98 -0.53 -7.25
C TYR A 229 14.93 -0.40 -6.04
N GLY A 230 14.58 0.48 -5.10
CA GLY A 230 15.29 0.69 -3.83
C GLY A 230 14.94 -0.32 -2.74
N LEU A 231 13.96 -1.21 -2.97
CA LEU A 231 13.40 -2.06 -1.94
C LEU A 231 14.41 -3.09 -1.42
N GLU A 232 14.50 -3.20 -0.10
CA GLU A 232 15.38 -4.11 0.64
C GLU A 232 14.58 -5.19 1.38
N TYR A 233 13.34 -4.89 1.74
CA TYR A 233 12.41 -5.76 2.45
C TYR A 233 11.03 -5.74 1.79
N LEU A 234 10.48 -6.93 1.55
CA LEU A 234 9.12 -7.10 1.05
C LEU A 234 8.39 -8.16 1.88
N ASP A 235 7.22 -7.83 2.41
CA ASP A 235 6.37 -8.78 3.11
C ASP A 235 5.12 -9.09 2.28
N LEU A 236 4.98 -10.36 1.88
CA LEU A 236 3.85 -10.92 1.14
C LEU A 236 3.21 -12.05 1.94
N THR A 237 3.19 -11.92 3.27
CA THR A 237 2.47 -12.84 4.17
C THR A 237 1.02 -13.00 3.70
N GLY A 238 0.48 -14.21 3.66
CA GLY A 238 -0.91 -14.47 3.28
C GLY A 238 -1.20 -14.39 1.78
N CYS A 239 -0.19 -14.23 0.93
CA CYS A 239 -0.34 -14.11 -0.52
C CYS A 239 -0.24 -15.46 -1.27
N GLY A 240 -0.43 -16.58 -0.57
CA GLY A 240 -0.17 -17.96 -1.04
C GLY A 240 -0.67 -18.28 -2.44
N GLU A 241 -1.89 -17.81 -2.77
CA GLU A 241 -2.59 -18.08 -4.03
C GLU A 241 -1.82 -17.63 -5.29
N TRP A 242 -0.96 -16.62 -5.19
CA TRP A 242 -0.27 -16.04 -6.35
C TRP A 242 1.25 -16.04 -6.26
N ILE A 243 1.84 -16.60 -5.19
CA ILE A 243 3.30 -16.64 -4.98
C ILE A 243 4.01 -17.26 -6.21
N SER A 244 3.38 -18.18 -6.92
CA SER A 244 3.91 -18.75 -8.17
C SER A 244 4.28 -17.71 -9.23
N ALA A 245 3.59 -16.58 -9.31
CA ALA A 245 3.94 -15.48 -10.20
C ALA A 245 5.37 -14.97 -9.98
N LEU A 246 5.94 -15.12 -8.78
CA LEU A 246 7.28 -14.67 -8.42
C LEU A 246 8.40 -15.50 -9.07
N TRP A 247 8.15 -16.76 -9.44
CA TRP A 247 9.12 -17.61 -10.15
C TRP A 247 8.68 -18.02 -11.56
N SER A 248 7.43 -17.75 -11.92
CA SER A 248 6.87 -17.99 -13.25
C SER A 248 7.47 -17.05 -14.30
N HIS A 249 7.33 -17.46 -15.56
CA HIS A 249 7.70 -16.67 -16.74
C HIS A 249 6.54 -16.75 -17.73
N ALA A 250 6.24 -15.65 -18.39
CA ALA A 250 5.32 -15.61 -19.52
C ALA A 250 6.11 -15.05 -20.70
N ASP A 251 6.27 -15.79 -21.80
CA ASP A 251 7.11 -15.39 -22.94
C ASP A 251 8.53 -14.94 -22.53
N HIS A 252 8.83 -13.64 -22.65
CA HIS A 252 10.11 -13.00 -22.29
C HIS A 252 10.06 -12.26 -20.94
N ASP A 253 8.96 -12.43 -20.23
CA ASP A 253 8.51 -11.57 -19.16
C ASP A 253 8.59 -12.35 -17.83
N ALA A 254 9.35 -11.80 -16.89
CA ALA A 254 9.52 -12.33 -15.53
C ALA A 254 9.73 -11.19 -14.53
N VAL A 255 9.67 -11.49 -13.24
CA VAL A 255 10.09 -10.55 -12.19
C VAL A 255 11.61 -10.40 -12.22
N ASP A 256 12.12 -9.17 -12.23
CA ASP A 256 13.56 -8.91 -12.27
C ASP A 256 14.18 -8.91 -10.87
N TRP A 257 14.63 -10.10 -10.46
CA TRP A 257 15.30 -10.33 -9.18
C TRP A 257 16.79 -9.94 -9.15
N VAL A 258 17.35 -9.52 -10.29
CA VAL A 258 18.79 -9.20 -10.44
C VAL A 258 19.01 -7.70 -10.58
N GLY A 259 18.22 -7.03 -11.43
CA GLY A 259 18.23 -5.59 -11.63
C GLY A 259 17.29 -4.89 -10.66
N ASP A 260 16.02 -4.72 -11.05
CA ASP A 260 15.05 -3.88 -10.34
C ASP A 260 14.92 -4.26 -8.85
N TRP A 261 14.72 -5.54 -8.52
CA TRP A 261 14.71 -6.05 -7.14
C TRP A 261 16.03 -6.68 -6.69
N GLY A 262 17.16 -6.25 -7.26
CA GLY A 262 18.49 -6.75 -6.89
C GLY A 262 18.95 -6.38 -5.46
N LYS A 263 18.34 -5.35 -4.85
CA LYS A 263 18.62 -4.90 -3.47
C LYS A 263 17.82 -5.66 -2.40
N LEU A 264 16.76 -6.36 -2.80
CA LEU A 264 15.86 -7.04 -1.88
C LEU A 264 16.63 -8.16 -1.15
N SER A 265 16.79 -8.02 0.17
CA SER A 265 17.51 -8.96 1.03
C SER A 265 16.59 -9.78 1.93
N THR A 266 15.38 -9.31 2.17
CA THR A 266 14.39 -10.02 2.99
C THR A 266 13.06 -10.10 2.28
N LEU A 267 12.52 -11.30 2.14
CA LEU A 267 11.20 -11.57 1.59
C LEU A 267 10.42 -12.42 2.58
N LEU A 268 9.29 -11.93 3.09
CA LEU A 268 8.40 -12.74 3.93
C LEU A 268 7.33 -13.39 3.06
N LEU A 269 7.20 -14.71 3.15
CA LEU A 269 6.20 -15.53 2.46
C LEU A 269 5.52 -16.46 3.46
N PHE A 270 5.06 -15.90 4.58
CA PHE A 270 4.32 -16.67 5.57
C PHE A 270 2.93 -17.04 5.03
N PRO A 271 2.36 -18.20 5.40
CA PRO A 271 0.99 -18.56 5.02
C PRO A 271 -0.08 -17.57 5.51
N GLY A 272 0.21 -16.77 6.53
CA GLY A 272 -0.72 -15.78 7.10
C GLY A 272 -1.68 -16.34 8.16
N TYR A 273 -1.65 -17.65 8.39
CA TYR A 273 -2.37 -18.34 9.45
C TYR A 273 -1.47 -19.44 10.06
N GLN A 274 -1.86 -19.94 11.23
CA GLN A 274 -1.23 -21.09 11.86
C GLN A 274 -2.20 -22.28 11.81
N LEU A 275 -1.67 -23.48 11.63
CA LEU A 275 -2.47 -24.70 11.69
C LEU A 275 -2.97 -24.92 13.12
N GLY A 276 -4.28 -25.07 13.28
CA GLY A 276 -4.89 -25.53 14.53
C GLY A 276 -4.56 -27.00 14.82
N GLY A 277 -4.71 -27.43 16.07
CA GLY A 277 -4.54 -28.84 16.45
C GLY A 277 -5.61 -29.78 15.83
N ASP A 278 -6.70 -29.20 15.33
CA ASP A 278 -7.83 -29.82 14.67
C ASP A 278 -7.87 -29.55 13.15
N ALA A 279 -6.80 -28.98 12.58
CA ALA A 279 -6.72 -28.68 11.16
C ALA A 279 -6.96 -29.94 10.30
N ASP A 280 -7.83 -29.81 9.30
CA ASP A 280 -8.14 -30.91 8.41
C ASP A 280 -7.01 -31.20 7.40
N VAL A 281 -7.12 -32.33 6.70
CA VAL A 281 -6.09 -32.74 5.72
C VAL A 281 -5.92 -31.72 4.59
N ALA A 282 -6.99 -31.03 4.18
CA ALA A 282 -6.95 -30.06 3.09
C ALA A 282 -6.32 -28.73 3.53
N GLU A 283 -6.54 -28.31 4.76
CA GLU A 283 -5.88 -27.16 5.39
C GLU A 283 -4.38 -27.42 5.56
N VAL A 284 -4.01 -28.59 6.10
CA VAL A 284 -2.60 -29.00 6.21
C VAL A 284 -1.94 -29.05 4.83
N ALA A 285 -2.63 -29.55 3.81
CA ALA A 285 -2.12 -29.60 2.44
C ALA A 285 -1.86 -28.19 1.86
N ARG A 286 -2.81 -27.26 1.98
CA ARG A 286 -2.65 -25.85 1.53
C ARG A 286 -1.53 -25.13 2.26
N TYR A 287 -1.41 -25.34 3.58
CA TYR A 287 -0.32 -24.78 4.36
C TYR A 287 1.04 -25.29 3.86
N CYS A 288 1.18 -26.61 3.71
CA CYS A 288 2.40 -27.23 3.19
C CYS A 288 2.73 -26.74 1.78
N GLU A 289 1.73 -26.63 0.90
CA GLU A 289 1.90 -26.12 -0.46
C GLU A 289 2.44 -24.69 -0.46
N THR A 290 1.87 -23.83 0.38
CA THR A 290 2.32 -22.43 0.51
C THR A 290 3.79 -22.35 0.95
N VAL A 291 4.18 -23.15 1.95
CA VAL A 291 5.56 -23.23 2.43
C VAL A 291 6.51 -23.74 1.34
N GLN A 292 6.13 -24.82 0.63
CA GLN A 292 6.94 -25.36 -0.47
C GLN A 292 7.09 -24.38 -1.63
N ASN A 293 6.04 -23.62 -1.93
CA ASN A 293 6.05 -22.57 -2.93
C ASN A 293 7.01 -21.44 -2.54
N ALA A 294 7.02 -21.03 -1.26
CA ALA A 294 7.99 -20.06 -0.78
C ALA A 294 9.45 -20.53 -0.90
N GLU A 295 9.73 -21.80 -0.61
CA GLU A 295 11.06 -22.38 -0.84
C GLU A 295 11.44 -22.42 -2.33
N ARG A 296 10.46 -22.62 -3.23
CA ARG A 296 10.68 -22.53 -4.68
C ARG A 296 11.05 -21.11 -5.10
N VAL A 297 10.38 -20.09 -4.55
CA VAL A 297 10.76 -18.68 -4.76
C VAL A 297 12.21 -18.46 -4.35
N GLU A 298 12.60 -18.89 -3.15
CA GLU A 298 13.96 -18.68 -2.67
C GLU A 298 15.01 -19.30 -3.58
N ARG A 299 14.82 -20.57 -3.95
CA ARG A 299 15.72 -21.28 -4.87
C ARG A 299 15.79 -20.59 -6.23
N HIS A 300 14.65 -20.14 -6.74
CA HIS A 300 14.57 -19.40 -8.00
C HIS A 300 15.38 -18.10 -7.95
N ILE A 301 15.17 -17.27 -6.92
CA ILE A 301 15.87 -15.98 -6.78
C ILE A 301 17.38 -16.21 -6.63
N ARG A 302 17.80 -17.14 -5.76
CA ARG A 302 19.21 -17.48 -5.58
C ARG A 302 19.86 -17.94 -6.88
N ALA A 303 19.17 -18.77 -7.67
CA ALA A 303 19.64 -19.21 -8.98
C ALA A 303 19.75 -18.06 -9.99
N LYS A 304 18.77 -17.16 -10.06
CA LYS A 304 18.79 -15.98 -10.97
C LYS A 304 19.91 -15.01 -10.61
N ARG A 305 20.14 -14.78 -9.30
CA ARG A 305 21.19 -13.90 -8.80
C ARG A 305 22.58 -14.46 -9.09
N ALA A 306 22.80 -15.76 -8.93
CA ALA A 306 24.07 -16.43 -9.24
C ALA A 306 25.29 -15.68 -8.64
N GLY A 307 25.16 -15.19 -7.40
CA GLY A 307 26.20 -14.41 -6.71
C GLY A 307 26.21 -12.90 -7.00
N ARG A 308 25.31 -12.39 -7.84
CA ARG A 308 25.10 -10.96 -8.09
C ARG A 308 24.03 -10.38 -7.17
N GLY A 309 24.19 -9.13 -6.75
CA GLY A 309 23.26 -8.44 -5.86
C GLY A 309 23.45 -8.82 -4.38
N ARG A 310 22.49 -8.44 -3.53
CA ARG A 310 22.56 -8.76 -2.09
C ARG A 310 22.14 -10.21 -1.85
N PHE A 311 22.58 -10.78 -0.72
CA PHE A 311 22.06 -12.06 -0.26
C PHE A 311 20.57 -11.91 0.07
N ILE A 312 19.76 -12.91 -0.29
CA ILE A 312 18.32 -12.92 0.03
C ILE A 312 18.02 -14.00 1.06
N THR A 313 17.23 -13.62 2.04
CA THR A 313 16.57 -14.51 3.00
C THR A 313 15.08 -14.51 2.69
N VAL A 314 14.53 -15.71 2.44
CA VAL A 314 13.08 -15.90 2.34
C VAL A 314 12.61 -16.56 3.62
N GLU A 315 11.74 -15.89 4.37
CA GLU A 315 11.19 -16.45 5.60
C GLU A 315 9.81 -17.06 5.33
N THR A 316 9.66 -18.32 5.73
CA THR A 316 8.44 -19.14 5.49
C THR A 316 7.66 -19.44 6.76
N ALA A 317 8.25 -19.18 7.93
CA ALA A 317 7.58 -19.20 9.23
C ALA A 317 8.17 -18.13 10.16
N ARG A 318 7.34 -17.55 11.04
CA ARG A 318 7.84 -16.69 12.12
C ARG A 318 8.65 -17.55 13.09
N ARG A 319 9.88 -17.13 13.38
CA ARG A 319 10.67 -17.73 14.48
C ARG A 319 10.06 -17.25 15.80
N GLU A 320 9.64 -18.19 16.63
CA GLU A 320 9.21 -17.94 18.02
C GLU A 320 10.40 -17.56 18.92
#